data_AF-A0A2E3Z6S5-F1
#
_entry.id   AF-A0A2E3Z6S5-F1
#
_cell.length_a   1.000
_cell.length_b   1.000
_cell.length_c   1.000
_cell.angle_alpha   90.00
_cell.angle_beta   90.00
_cell.angle_gamma   90.00
#
_symmetry.space_group_name_H-M   'P 1'
#
loop_
_entity.id
_entity.type
_entity.pdbx_description
1 polymer ?
#
loop_
_entity_poly.entity_id
_entity_poly.type
_entity_poly.pdbx_seq_one_letter_code
_entity_poly.pdbx_strand_id
1 'polypeptide(L)'
;MGIPVIGHSSRLRVHAIRLIGVCGILGVCGIFFSRPGIVSQSGRLFQSAEQKTMCLLTLPQAKIPSIEATLADSSLRSISPSNQEELSGDSSTVDHATVDHPQPLSDYTFTQIHMAMPVRISVWAQHKKLAHQAGRTAFLRISELVQKLSHFVPESELNSLVGNEEIPISNYTRRVSPDLMNVLSYSYEVYDCTDGVWDPTAGPIINLWKQAKKTNSLPSQGEIESALNRVGFDQMKIDEKNGTVLVLRTGIQLDLGAVAKGYIVDQALQVLKKHGIHSACIEAGGDFVVSQAPPGTTGWKIDVPNLGSMRLANCGVSISGDTVQYAEIDSIRYSHVVNARTGMPLTNRMMAVVTAPLAIQSDALATAACILKKPALKDIVRDITGVRIWRWQIGTKPIEISTTTDISKPNGISTPNEVSTK
;
A
#
# COMPACT_ATOMS: atom_id res chain seq x y z
N MET A 1 -31.70 4.14 57.92
CA MET A 1 -33.07 4.57 57.59
C MET A 1 -32.97 6.03 57.14
N GLY A 2 -32.80 6.30 55.84
CA GLY A 2 -33.87 6.73 54.91
C GLY A 2 -33.99 8.27 54.89
N ILE A 3 -33.27 9.05 54.04
CA ILE A 3 -33.58 9.48 52.64
C ILE A 3 -34.75 10.52 52.59
N PRO A 4 -34.83 11.58 51.74
CA PRO A 4 -33.86 12.60 51.23
C PRO A 4 -34.52 14.03 51.01
N VAL A 5 -33.81 15.15 50.73
CA VAL A 5 -33.43 15.85 49.46
C VAL A 5 -34.52 16.27 48.43
N ILE A 6 -34.70 17.61 48.31
CA ILE A 6 -34.81 18.55 47.15
C ILE A 6 -35.51 18.16 45.84
N GLY A 7 -36.33 19.09 45.31
CA GLY A 7 -36.63 19.19 43.88
C GLY A 7 -37.23 20.54 43.45
N HIS A 8 -36.51 21.27 42.58
CA HIS A 8 -36.94 22.50 41.90
C HIS A 8 -37.07 22.20 40.39
N SER A 9 -38.14 22.61 39.71
CA SER A 9 -38.09 23.01 38.30
C SER A 9 -39.38 23.73 37.87
N SER A 10 -39.23 24.90 37.24
CA SER A 10 -40.29 25.59 36.51
C SER A 10 -39.88 25.63 35.04
N ARG A 11 -40.74 25.12 34.15
CA ARG A 11 -40.63 25.26 32.70
C ARG A 11 -41.53 26.42 32.26
N LEU A 12 -41.08 27.26 31.33
CA LEU A 12 -41.96 27.85 30.30
C LEU A 12 -41.17 28.12 29.01
N ARG A 13 -41.73 27.69 27.88
CA ARG A 13 -41.30 27.93 26.49
C ARG A 13 -41.86 29.28 26.03
N VAL A 14 -41.18 30.00 25.11
CA VAL A 14 -41.78 30.63 23.88
C VAL A 14 -40.70 30.89 22.81
N HIS A 15 -41.09 30.59 21.56
CA HIS A 15 -40.63 30.92 20.19
C HIS A 15 -39.74 32.14 19.89
N ALA A 16 -38.95 32.04 18.80
CA ALA A 16 -38.93 32.96 17.64
C ALA A 16 -37.94 32.44 16.55
N ILE A 17 -38.40 32.09 15.33
CA ILE A 17 -38.44 32.87 14.07
C ILE A 17 -37.16 32.79 13.22
N ARG A 18 -37.35 32.29 11.98
CA ARG A 18 -36.41 32.28 10.84
C ARG A 18 -36.25 33.69 10.25
N LEU A 19 -35.04 34.01 9.79
CA LEU A 19 -34.84 34.98 8.70
C LEU A 19 -33.70 34.52 7.77
N ILE A 20 -33.98 34.62 6.48
CA ILE A 20 -33.12 34.34 5.33
C ILE A 20 -32.37 35.63 4.99
N GLY A 21 -31.11 35.53 4.54
CA GLY A 21 -30.36 36.64 3.96
C GLY A 21 -29.23 36.15 3.05
N VAL A 22 -29.29 36.57 1.79
CA VAL A 22 -28.33 36.34 0.68
C VAL A 22 -27.49 37.60 0.46
N CYS A 23 -26.26 37.43 -0.10
CA CYS A 23 -25.29 38.39 -0.71
C CYS A 23 -23.92 38.30 -0.01
N GLY A 24 -22.75 38.33 -0.64
CA GLY A 24 -22.35 38.70 -2.01
C GLY A 24 -21.08 39.58 -1.97
N ILE A 25 -19.93 39.01 -2.39
CA ILE A 25 -18.72 39.56 -3.08
C ILE A 25 -18.13 40.95 -2.69
N LEU A 26 -16.78 41.01 -2.73
CA LEU A 26 -15.80 42.15 -2.71
C LEU A 26 -15.26 42.45 -1.29
N GLY A 27 -13.98 42.62 -0.99
CA GLY A 27 -12.75 42.85 -1.76
C GLY A 27 -11.86 43.80 -0.95
N VAL A 28 -10.54 43.76 -1.19
CA VAL A 28 -9.51 44.78 -0.90
C VAL A 28 -8.63 44.62 0.37
N CYS A 29 -7.32 44.70 0.08
CA CYS A 29 -6.11 44.79 0.90
C CYS A 29 -6.11 45.84 2.03
N GLY A 30 -5.29 45.59 3.04
CA GLY A 30 -4.76 46.59 3.97
C GLY A 30 -3.62 46.04 4.83
N ILE A 31 -2.40 46.52 4.57
CA ILE A 31 -1.16 46.25 5.30
C ILE A 31 -1.12 47.12 6.57
N PHE A 32 -0.75 46.59 7.74
CA PHE A 32 -0.12 47.36 8.83
C PHE A 32 0.81 46.48 9.70
N PHE A 33 1.98 47.04 10.03
CA PHE A 33 3.08 46.51 10.84
C PHE A 33 2.79 46.57 12.36
N SER A 34 3.23 45.56 13.14
CA SER A 34 4.14 45.67 14.32
C SER A 34 4.01 44.51 15.34
N ARG A 35 5.17 44.01 15.81
CA ARG A 35 5.44 42.94 16.82
C ARG A 35 5.09 43.36 18.27
N PRO A 36 5.32 42.54 19.33
CA PRO A 36 5.15 41.09 19.53
C PRO A 36 4.31 40.76 20.80
N GLY A 37 3.74 39.56 20.93
CA GLY A 37 3.09 39.15 22.18
C GLY A 37 2.52 37.73 22.15
N ILE A 38 2.92 36.94 23.14
CA ILE A 38 2.57 35.54 23.39
C ILE A 38 1.06 35.40 23.68
N VAL A 39 0.33 34.61 22.89
CA VAL A 39 -0.90 33.93 23.33
C VAL A 39 -1.02 32.57 22.62
N SER A 40 -1.07 31.53 23.45
CA SER A 40 -1.53 30.18 23.17
C SER A 40 -3.04 30.16 22.90
N GLN A 41 -3.49 29.51 21.83
CA GLN A 41 -4.52 28.46 21.86
C GLN A 41 -5.01 28.09 20.45
N SER A 42 -4.88 26.79 20.15
CA SER A 42 -5.81 25.95 19.39
C SER A 42 -6.82 26.62 18.44
N GLY A 43 -6.52 26.57 17.15
CA GLY A 43 -7.50 26.74 16.07
C GLY A 43 -7.38 25.59 15.06
N ARG A 44 -7.85 24.38 15.40
CA ARG A 44 -8.16 23.38 14.37
C ARG A 44 -9.45 23.82 13.70
N LEU A 45 -9.33 24.27 12.46
CA LEU A 45 -10.47 24.37 11.55
C LEU A 45 -11.06 22.96 11.39
N PHE A 46 -12.28 22.78 11.88
CA PHE A 46 -13.11 21.62 11.57
C PHE A 46 -13.38 21.62 10.06
N GLN A 47 -12.64 20.81 9.31
CA GLN A 47 -13.07 20.40 7.98
C GLN A 47 -14.16 19.35 8.14
N SER A 48 -15.30 19.60 7.50
CA SER A 48 -16.46 18.72 7.48
C SER A 48 -16.11 17.36 6.88
N ALA A 49 -16.79 16.31 7.35
CA ALA A 49 -16.62 14.93 6.92
C ALA A 49 -16.66 14.70 5.39
N GLU A 50 -17.24 15.62 4.62
CA GLU A 50 -17.29 15.56 3.15
C GLU A 50 -15.95 15.79 2.44
N GLN A 51 -14.98 16.50 3.05
CA GLN A 51 -13.65 16.70 2.44
C GLN A 51 -12.71 15.50 2.63
N LYS A 52 -12.94 14.66 3.65
CA LYS A 52 -12.18 13.42 3.89
C LYS A 52 -12.52 12.30 2.90
N THR A 53 -13.56 12.47 2.09
CA THR A 53 -14.18 11.41 1.27
C THR A 53 -13.68 11.35 -0.19
N MET A 54 -12.97 12.37 -0.68
CA MET A 54 -12.52 12.42 -2.10
C MET A 54 -11.12 11.86 -2.36
N CYS A 55 -10.46 11.26 -1.37
CA CYS A 55 -9.01 11.00 -1.41
C CYS A 55 -8.58 9.67 -2.06
N LEU A 56 -9.48 8.88 -2.67
CA LEU A 56 -9.18 7.48 -3.04
C LEU A 56 -9.47 7.10 -4.50
N LEU A 57 -9.72 8.07 -5.39
CA LEU A 57 -10.16 7.78 -6.77
C LEU A 57 -9.18 8.09 -7.89
N THR A 58 -7.96 8.56 -7.63
CA THR A 58 -7.05 8.92 -8.73
C THR A 58 -5.60 8.61 -8.44
N LEU A 59 -5.15 7.40 -8.81
CA LEU A 59 -3.85 7.27 -9.46
C LEU A 59 -4.07 7.60 -10.95
N PRO A 60 -3.49 8.68 -11.49
CA PRO A 60 -3.47 8.85 -12.93
C PRO A 60 -2.68 7.68 -13.52
N GLN A 61 -3.20 7.06 -14.58
CA GLN A 61 -2.34 6.26 -15.45
C GLN A 61 -1.26 7.19 -16.01
N ALA A 62 -0.09 7.23 -15.35
CA ALA A 62 1.00 8.08 -15.76
C ALA A 62 1.45 7.69 -17.17
N LYS A 63 1.47 8.66 -18.08
CA LYS A 63 2.16 8.56 -19.38
C LYS A 63 3.61 8.17 -19.11
N ILE A 64 4.01 7.02 -19.64
CA ILE A 64 5.34 6.43 -19.48
C ILE A 64 6.29 7.07 -20.51
N PRO A 65 7.47 7.59 -20.10
CA PRO A 65 8.53 7.92 -21.05
C PRO A 65 9.15 6.64 -21.65
N SER A 66 9.37 6.64 -22.97
CA SER A 66 9.88 5.51 -23.74
C SER A 66 11.27 5.05 -23.27
N ILE A 67 11.43 3.73 -23.13
CA ILE A 67 12.71 3.05 -22.92
C ILE A 67 13.42 2.95 -24.29
N GLU A 68 13.83 4.09 -24.85
CA GLU A 68 14.80 4.11 -25.96
C GLU A 68 16.11 4.79 -25.55
N ALA A 69 16.13 5.51 -24.42
CA ALA A 69 17.28 6.33 -24.04
C ALA A 69 18.32 5.67 -23.10
N THR A 70 18.25 4.36 -22.84
CA THR A 70 19.16 3.70 -21.86
C THR A 70 19.89 2.46 -22.39
N LEU A 71 19.82 2.17 -23.70
CA LEU A 71 20.58 1.08 -24.33
C LEU A 71 21.63 1.54 -25.35
N ALA A 72 21.85 2.85 -25.46
CA ALA A 72 22.83 3.42 -26.37
C ALA A 72 24.11 3.90 -25.65
N ASP A 73 24.68 3.08 -24.76
CA ASP A 73 26.10 3.22 -24.42
C ASP A 73 26.69 1.91 -23.87
N SER A 74 27.04 1.00 -24.79
CA SER A 74 28.08 0.02 -24.52
C SER A 74 28.83 -0.22 -25.81
N SER A 75 29.92 0.51 -25.94
CA SER A 75 30.92 0.40 -27.00
C SER A 75 31.60 -0.96 -26.94
N LEU A 76 31.19 -1.89 -27.81
CA LEU A 76 31.98 -3.07 -28.16
C LEU A 76 32.68 -2.83 -29.49
N ARG A 77 34.01 -2.70 -29.39
CA ARG A 77 34.95 -2.53 -30.49
C ARG A 77 35.02 -3.80 -31.35
N SER A 78 34.80 -3.61 -32.65
CA SER A 78 35.48 -4.20 -33.81
C SER A 78 36.27 -5.50 -33.64
N ILE A 79 35.79 -6.57 -34.29
CA ILE A 79 36.64 -7.58 -34.95
C ILE A 79 36.03 -7.85 -36.33
N SER A 80 36.84 -7.68 -37.37
CA SER A 80 36.51 -7.82 -38.79
C SER A 80 36.61 -9.28 -39.28
N PRO A 81 36.05 -9.62 -40.46
CA PRO A 81 35.69 -10.99 -40.84
C PRO A 81 36.72 -11.68 -41.75
N SER A 82 36.76 -13.01 -41.71
CA SER A 82 37.35 -13.84 -42.76
C SER A 82 36.67 -15.21 -42.79
N ASN A 83 35.82 -15.44 -43.78
CA ASN A 83 35.94 -16.56 -44.72
C ASN A 83 34.71 -16.61 -45.63
N GLN A 84 34.98 -16.45 -46.92
CA GLN A 84 34.10 -16.82 -48.02
C GLN A 84 34.23 -18.34 -48.24
N GLU A 85 33.11 -19.02 -48.45
CA GLU A 85 33.05 -20.20 -49.31
C GLU A 85 31.71 -20.18 -50.07
N GLU A 86 31.80 -20.54 -51.36
CA GLU A 86 30.82 -20.36 -52.42
C GLU A 86 29.73 -21.44 -52.52
N LEU A 87 28.52 -20.99 -52.86
CA LEU A 87 27.54 -21.48 -53.85
C LEU A 87 27.42 -22.98 -54.22
N SER A 88 26.23 -23.53 -53.95
CA SER A 88 25.31 -24.22 -54.90
C SER A 88 24.02 -24.51 -54.12
N GLY A 89 22.77 -24.30 -54.55
CA GLY A 89 22.17 -24.23 -55.88
C GLY A 89 21.23 -25.43 -56.04
N ASP A 90 20.00 -25.39 -55.51
CA ASP A 90 18.80 -25.89 -56.22
C ASP A 90 17.48 -25.50 -55.50
N SER A 91 16.39 -25.75 -56.20
CA SER A 91 15.15 -25.03 -56.33
C SER A 91 13.97 -25.55 -55.49
N SER A 92 13.06 -24.62 -55.22
CA SER A 92 11.60 -24.79 -55.11
C SER A 92 11.06 -25.97 -54.28
N THR A 93 10.65 -25.66 -53.05
CA THR A 93 9.32 -26.10 -52.58
C THR A 93 8.63 -24.90 -51.93
N VAL A 94 7.38 -24.69 -52.34
CA VAL A 94 6.52 -23.60 -51.90
C VAL A 94 6.15 -23.87 -50.44
N ASP A 95 6.56 -22.97 -49.56
CA ASP A 95 6.16 -22.97 -48.15
C ASP A 95 4.64 -22.96 -48.05
N HIS A 96 4.06 -24.09 -47.62
CA HIS A 96 2.76 -24.04 -46.98
C HIS A 96 2.93 -23.21 -45.71
N ALA A 97 2.46 -21.97 -45.77
CA ALA A 97 2.26 -21.14 -44.58
C ALA A 97 1.45 -21.97 -43.58
N THR A 98 2.14 -22.51 -42.58
CA THR A 98 1.51 -23.17 -41.45
C THR A 98 0.64 -22.11 -40.80
N VAL A 99 -0.67 -22.32 -40.85
CA VAL A 99 -1.62 -21.60 -40.03
C VAL A 99 -1.12 -21.76 -38.60
N ASP A 100 -0.55 -20.68 -38.05
CA ASP A 100 0.07 -20.67 -36.73
C ASP A 100 -1.06 -20.82 -35.70
N HIS A 101 -1.42 -22.07 -35.42
CA HIS A 101 -2.34 -22.37 -34.35
C HIS A 101 -1.70 -21.85 -33.06
N PRO A 102 -2.36 -20.96 -32.31
CA PRO A 102 -1.76 -20.39 -31.11
C PRO A 102 -1.38 -21.55 -30.19
N GLN A 103 -0.07 -21.67 -29.93
CA GLN A 103 0.49 -22.73 -29.10
C GLN A 103 -0.21 -22.73 -27.74
N PRO A 104 -0.58 -23.90 -27.20
CA PRO A 104 -1.25 -23.98 -25.92
C PRO A 104 -0.38 -23.37 -24.82
N LEU A 105 -0.99 -22.53 -23.98
CA LEU A 105 -0.29 -21.93 -22.85
C LEU A 105 0.15 -23.01 -21.86
N SER A 106 1.38 -22.91 -21.38
CA SER A 106 1.93 -23.74 -20.30
C SER A 106 2.26 -22.90 -19.08
N ASP A 107 2.22 -23.50 -17.90
CA ASP A 107 2.59 -22.85 -16.66
C ASP A 107 4.11 -22.87 -16.42
N TYR A 108 4.64 -21.76 -15.93
CA TYR A 108 6.05 -21.62 -15.54
C TYR A 108 6.12 -20.87 -14.22
N THR A 109 6.95 -21.37 -13.29
CA THR A 109 7.14 -20.75 -11.98
C THR A 109 8.62 -20.51 -11.69
N PHE A 110 8.91 -19.33 -11.16
CA PHE A 110 10.25 -18.89 -10.79
C PHE A 110 10.24 -18.36 -9.36
N THR A 111 11.34 -18.55 -8.63
CA THR A 111 11.48 -18.06 -7.25
C THR A 111 12.85 -17.42 -7.07
N GLN A 112 12.89 -16.25 -6.42
CA GLN A 112 14.12 -15.60 -5.95
C GLN A 112 13.91 -15.02 -4.56
N ILE A 113 14.99 -14.79 -3.81
CA ILE A 113 14.91 -14.09 -2.52
C ILE A 113 14.98 -12.58 -2.76
N HIS A 114 13.94 -11.86 -2.32
CA HIS A 114 13.86 -10.39 -2.32
C HIS A 114 13.16 -9.95 -1.03
N MET A 115 13.45 -8.75 -0.52
CA MET A 115 12.81 -8.25 0.73
C MET A 115 12.95 -9.24 1.92
N ALA A 116 14.07 -9.98 1.97
CA ALA A 116 14.34 -11.05 2.94
C ALA A 116 13.33 -12.23 2.95
N MET A 117 12.64 -12.47 1.83
CA MET A 117 11.65 -13.54 1.68
C MET A 117 11.68 -14.16 0.27
N PRO A 118 11.18 -15.39 0.08
CA PRO A 118 10.95 -15.91 -1.27
C PRO A 118 9.85 -15.10 -1.97
N VAL A 119 10.17 -14.59 -3.15
CA VAL A 119 9.22 -14.03 -4.09
C VAL A 119 9.04 -15.00 -5.24
N ARG A 120 7.80 -15.46 -5.44
CA ARG A 120 7.42 -16.44 -6.45
C ARG A 120 6.65 -15.75 -7.56
N ILE A 121 7.04 -15.99 -8.81
CA ILE A 121 6.35 -15.52 -10.02
C ILE A 121 5.89 -16.76 -10.79
N SER A 122 4.58 -16.95 -10.88
CA SER A 122 3.93 -17.98 -11.69
C SER A 122 3.23 -17.35 -12.89
N VAL A 123 3.48 -17.84 -14.09
CA VAL A 123 2.94 -17.28 -15.34
C VAL A 123 2.44 -18.37 -16.28
N TRP A 124 1.45 -18.04 -17.10
CA TRP A 124 1.06 -18.84 -18.26
C TRP A 124 1.59 -18.19 -19.54
N ALA A 125 2.38 -18.93 -20.31
CA ALA A 125 3.04 -18.43 -21.52
C ALA A 125 3.03 -19.48 -22.64
N GLN A 126 3.14 -19.03 -23.89
CA GLN A 126 3.19 -19.92 -25.06
C GLN A 126 4.45 -20.77 -25.12
N HIS A 127 5.59 -20.23 -24.66
CA HIS A 127 6.85 -20.96 -24.66
C HIS A 127 7.77 -20.52 -23.53
N LYS A 128 8.63 -21.45 -23.09
CA LYS A 128 9.56 -21.29 -21.97
C LYS A 128 10.47 -20.06 -22.11
N LYS A 129 10.95 -19.75 -23.32
CA LYS A 129 11.81 -18.58 -23.57
C LYS A 129 11.14 -17.26 -23.18
N LEU A 130 9.86 -17.08 -23.53
CA LEU A 130 9.09 -15.89 -23.17
C LEU A 130 8.91 -15.79 -21.65
N ALA A 131 8.50 -16.90 -21.01
CA ALA A 131 8.32 -16.94 -19.56
C ALA A 131 9.61 -16.60 -18.81
N HIS A 132 10.76 -17.15 -19.22
CA HIS A 132 12.05 -16.87 -18.62
C HIS A 132 12.48 -15.40 -18.81
N GLN A 133 12.29 -14.84 -20.00
CA GLN A 133 12.62 -13.44 -20.26
C GLN A 133 11.75 -12.50 -19.44
N ALA A 134 10.44 -12.71 -19.43
CA ALA A 134 9.50 -11.91 -18.66
C ALA A 134 9.77 -12.01 -17.15
N GLY A 135 9.97 -13.23 -16.64
CA GLY A 135 10.29 -13.48 -15.23
C GLY A 135 11.60 -12.83 -14.80
N ARG A 136 12.65 -12.92 -15.62
CA ARG A 136 13.94 -12.24 -15.35
C ARG A 136 13.76 -10.72 -15.28
N THR A 137 13.06 -10.11 -16.24
CA THR A 137 12.85 -8.66 -16.25
C THR A 137 11.99 -8.22 -15.06
N ALA A 138 10.99 -9.01 -14.67
CA ALA A 138 10.18 -8.75 -13.48
C ALA A 138 11.03 -8.79 -12.18
N PHE A 139 11.91 -9.78 -12.02
CA PHE A 139 12.83 -9.81 -10.87
C PHE A 139 13.83 -8.66 -10.87
N LEU A 140 14.35 -8.24 -12.03
CA LEU A 140 15.21 -7.05 -12.12
C LEU A 140 14.48 -5.79 -11.65
N ARG A 141 13.20 -5.64 -12.02
CA ARG A 141 12.36 -4.54 -11.55
C ARG A 141 12.11 -4.59 -10.04
N ILE A 142 11.89 -5.78 -9.48
CA ILE A 142 11.78 -5.99 -8.04
C ILE A 142 13.07 -5.54 -7.35
N SER A 143 14.24 -6.01 -7.80
CA SER A 143 15.55 -5.61 -7.26
C SER A 143 15.74 -4.09 -7.27
N GLU A 144 15.44 -3.45 -8.40
CA GLU A 144 15.56 -1.99 -8.55
C GLU A 144 14.71 -1.25 -7.51
N LEU A 145 13.45 -1.65 -7.33
CA LEU A 145 12.55 -1.01 -6.37
C LEU A 145 12.96 -1.28 -4.92
N VAL A 146 13.45 -2.48 -4.61
CA VAL A 146 13.99 -2.79 -3.27
C VAL A 146 15.16 -1.87 -2.94
N GLN A 147 16.05 -1.59 -3.90
CA GLN A 147 17.17 -0.66 -3.68
C GLN A 147 16.70 0.78 -3.42
N LYS A 148 15.60 1.22 -4.03
CA LYS A 148 15.06 2.58 -3.84
C LYS A 148 14.22 2.74 -2.58
N LEU A 149 13.39 1.75 -2.25
CA LEU A 149 12.30 1.87 -1.27
C LEU A 149 12.60 1.24 0.09
N SER A 150 13.72 0.53 0.24
CA SER A 150 14.05 -0.19 1.47
C SER A 150 14.78 0.68 2.48
N HIS A 151 14.21 0.84 3.67
CA HIS A 151 14.89 1.48 4.80
C HIS A 151 16.13 0.70 5.29
N PHE A 152 16.25 -0.59 4.92
CA PHE A 152 17.43 -1.41 5.23
C PHE A 152 18.62 -1.15 4.31
N VAL A 153 18.43 -0.44 3.19
CA VAL A 153 19.50 -0.07 2.26
C VAL A 153 19.93 1.36 2.60
N PRO A 154 21.13 1.58 3.19
CA PRO A 154 21.55 2.91 3.64
C PRO A 154 21.49 3.97 2.53
N GLU A 155 21.95 3.61 1.34
CA GLU A 155 22.00 4.48 0.15
C GLU A 155 20.68 4.51 -0.64
N SER A 156 19.59 3.98 -0.10
CA SER A 156 18.30 4.01 -0.78
C SER A 156 17.83 5.43 -1.01
N GLU A 157 17.02 5.60 -2.05
CA GLU A 157 16.35 6.87 -2.30
C GLU A 157 15.47 7.28 -1.10
N LEU A 158 14.81 6.31 -0.45
CA LEU A 158 14.01 6.52 0.75
C LEU A 158 14.82 7.13 1.90
N ASN A 159 15.97 6.52 2.24
CA ASN A 159 16.83 7.01 3.33
C ASN A 159 17.49 8.33 2.95
N SER A 160 17.89 8.48 1.69
CA SER A 160 18.44 9.72 1.17
C SER A 160 17.45 10.88 1.25
N LEU A 161 16.15 10.64 1.13
CA LEU A 161 15.12 11.69 1.20
C LEU A 161 15.11 12.38 2.57
N VAL A 162 15.18 11.62 3.66
CA VAL A 162 15.04 12.12 5.04
C VAL A 162 16.38 12.27 5.78
N GLY A 163 17.45 11.73 5.23
CA GLY A 163 18.78 11.76 5.84
C GLY A 163 18.90 10.79 7.01
N ASN A 164 19.92 10.99 7.83
CA ASN A 164 20.16 10.23 9.05
C ASN A 164 20.74 11.14 10.15
N GLU A 165 21.19 10.58 11.26
CA GLU A 165 21.75 11.38 12.37
C GLU A 165 23.06 12.09 11.99
N GLU A 166 23.86 11.52 11.09
CA GLU A 166 25.12 12.12 10.61
C GLU A 166 24.86 13.21 9.56
N ILE A 167 23.83 13.04 8.74
CA ILE A 167 23.42 13.97 7.67
C ILE A 167 21.95 14.35 7.88
N PRO A 168 21.66 15.26 8.83
CA PRO A 168 20.29 15.65 9.14
C PRO A 168 19.70 16.53 8.02
N ILE A 169 18.46 16.24 7.62
CA ILE A 169 17.72 17.01 6.62
C ILE A 169 16.51 17.67 7.27
N SER A 170 16.34 18.98 7.04
CA SER A 170 15.18 19.76 7.50
C SER A 170 15.03 21.03 6.68
N ASN A 171 13.78 21.46 6.50
CA ASN A 171 13.36 22.55 5.62
C ASN A 171 14.00 22.48 4.23
N TYR A 172 14.09 21.25 3.70
CA TYR A 172 14.77 20.98 2.43
C TYR A 172 13.85 20.20 1.50
N THR A 173 13.74 20.70 0.27
CA THR A 173 12.95 20.08 -0.81
C THR A 173 13.87 19.22 -1.66
N ARG A 174 13.49 17.95 -1.87
CA ARG A 174 14.17 17.02 -2.76
C ARG A 174 13.26 16.57 -3.88
N ARG A 175 13.83 16.39 -5.07
CA ARG A 175 13.17 15.66 -6.14
C ARG A 175 13.25 14.17 -5.84
N VAL A 176 12.16 13.45 -6.10
CA VAL A 176 12.08 12.00 -5.95
C VAL A 176 11.68 11.36 -7.27
N SER A 177 11.99 10.09 -7.42
CA SER A 177 11.62 9.26 -8.54
C SER A 177 10.10 9.06 -8.58
N PRO A 178 9.53 8.75 -9.75
CA PRO A 178 8.11 8.42 -9.86
C PRO A 178 7.71 7.25 -8.94
N ASP A 179 8.61 6.30 -8.70
CA ASP A 179 8.34 5.15 -7.84
C ASP A 179 8.17 5.56 -6.38
N LEU A 180 9.13 6.32 -5.85
CA LEU A 180 9.02 6.81 -4.49
C LEU A 180 7.85 7.79 -4.34
N MET A 181 7.61 8.64 -5.33
CA MET A 181 6.45 9.55 -5.34
C MET A 181 5.13 8.80 -5.22
N ASN A 182 4.91 7.76 -6.04
CA ASN A 182 3.68 6.98 -6.02
C ASN A 182 3.44 6.32 -4.65
N VAL A 183 4.49 5.75 -4.05
CA VAL A 183 4.37 5.10 -2.74
C VAL A 183 4.12 6.11 -1.63
N LEU A 184 4.80 7.26 -1.64
CA LEU A 184 4.60 8.32 -0.64
C LEU A 184 3.22 8.97 -0.75
N SER A 185 2.72 9.19 -1.97
CA SER A 185 1.40 9.79 -2.21
C SER A 185 0.30 8.86 -1.70
N TYR A 186 0.35 7.57 -2.07
CA TYR A 186 -0.61 6.60 -1.53
C TYR A 186 -0.48 6.43 -0.01
N SER A 187 0.75 6.49 0.51
CA SER A 187 0.97 6.47 1.96
C SER A 187 0.33 7.68 2.66
N TYR A 188 0.37 8.86 2.06
CA TYR A 188 -0.31 10.05 2.58
C TYR A 188 -1.82 9.85 2.66
N GLU A 189 -2.43 9.29 1.61
CA GLU A 189 -3.87 8.99 1.58
C GLU A 189 -4.26 8.05 2.74
N VAL A 190 -3.47 6.99 2.96
CA VAL A 190 -3.72 6.04 4.06
C VAL A 190 -3.48 6.71 5.42
N TYR A 191 -2.41 7.48 5.57
CA TYR A 191 -2.15 8.25 6.79
C TYR A 191 -3.31 9.18 7.15
N ASP A 192 -3.80 9.96 6.19
CA ASP A 192 -4.90 10.92 6.40
C ASP A 192 -6.22 10.22 6.72
N CYS A 193 -6.59 9.19 5.94
CA CYS A 193 -7.86 8.49 6.16
C CYS A 193 -7.86 7.64 7.46
N THR A 194 -6.69 7.30 7.99
CA THR A 194 -6.55 6.62 9.29
C THR A 194 -6.36 7.57 10.48
N ASP A 195 -6.40 8.89 10.29
CA ASP A 195 -6.12 9.90 11.33
C ASP A 195 -4.75 9.66 11.99
N GLY A 196 -3.76 9.25 11.18
CA GLY A 196 -2.37 9.04 11.59
C GLY A 196 -2.09 7.82 12.49
N VAL A 197 -3.03 6.88 12.67
CA VAL A 197 -2.70 5.64 13.40
C VAL A 197 -1.83 4.70 12.57
N TRP A 198 -1.97 4.77 11.24
CA TRP A 198 -1.04 4.20 10.28
C TRP A 198 -0.18 5.34 9.76
N ASP A 199 1.13 5.30 10.03
CA ASP A 199 2.06 6.36 9.65
C ASP A 199 3.39 5.75 9.17
N PRO A 200 3.80 5.98 7.91
CA PRO A 200 5.07 5.48 7.39
C PRO A 200 6.30 6.11 8.05
N THR A 201 6.17 7.18 8.84
CA THR A 201 7.25 7.75 9.63
C THR A 201 7.40 7.11 11.01
N ALA A 202 6.66 6.03 11.30
CA ALA A 202 6.77 5.29 12.56
C ALA A 202 8.11 4.51 12.72
N GLY A 203 9.08 4.67 11.81
CA GLY A 203 10.40 4.04 11.86
C GLY A 203 11.10 4.14 13.23
N PRO A 204 11.10 5.31 13.93
CA PRO A 204 11.72 5.42 15.25
C PRO A 204 11.07 4.52 16.30
N ILE A 205 9.74 4.39 16.25
CA ILE A 205 8.96 3.52 17.16
C ILE A 205 9.24 2.06 16.82
N ILE A 206 9.20 1.69 15.55
CA ILE A 206 9.47 0.32 15.10
C ILE A 206 10.87 -0.12 15.54
N ASN A 207 11.88 0.75 15.41
CA ASN A 207 13.25 0.45 15.83
C ASN A 207 13.39 0.35 17.35
N LEU A 208 12.69 1.20 18.11
CA LEU A 208 12.63 1.10 19.57
C LEU A 208 12.10 -0.27 20.01
N TRP A 209 11.03 -0.76 19.40
CA TRP A 209 10.47 -2.08 19.72
C TRP A 209 11.30 -3.25 19.18
N LYS A 210 12.00 -3.09 18.06
CA LYS A 210 13.02 -4.05 17.61
C LYS A 210 14.15 -4.15 18.65
N GLN A 211 14.56 -3.04 19.26
CA GLN A 211 15.57 -3.04 20.32
C GLN A 211 15.03 -3.70 21.60
N ALA A 212 13.82 -3.35 22.02
CA ALA A 212 13.14 -3.98 23.15
C ALA A 212 13.08 -5.51 23.03
N LYS A 213 12.78 -6.02 21.82
CA LYS A 213 12.82 -7.45 21.52
C LYS A 213 14.21 -8.06 21.70
N LYS A 214 15.26 -7.36 21.27
CA LYS A 214 16.65 -7.84 21.38
C LYS A 214 17.14 -7.87 22.82
N THR A 215 16.76 -6.88 23.62
CA THR A 215 17.17 -6.76 25.03
C THR A 215 16.22 -7.47 26.00
N ASN A 216 15.08 -7.95 25.50
CA ASN A 216 13.99 -8.51 26.30
C ASN A 216 13.57 -7.58 27.45
N SER A 217 13.44 -6.29 27.14
CA SER A 217 13.12 -5.23 28.12
C SER A 217 12.18 -4.21 27.51
N LEU A 218 11.17 -3.78 28.28
CA LEU A 218 10.20 -2.79 27.82
C LEU A 218 10.84 -1.41 27.69
N PRO A 219 10.53 -0.66 26.62
CA PRO A 219 10.88 0.75 26.55
C PRO A 219 10.23 1.52 27.70
N SER A 220 10.99 2.43 28.30
CA SER A 220 10.46 3.41 29.23
C SER A 220 9.53 4.40 28.51
N GLN A 221 8.64 5.03 29.28
CA GLN A 221 7.74 6.06 28.75
C GLN A 221 8.51 7.21 28.07
N GLY A 222 9.66 7.62 28.64
CA GLY A 222 10.50 8.67 28.06
C GLY A 222 11.13 8.28 26.72
N GLU A 223 11.51 7.01 26.54
CA GLU A 223 11.99 6.51 25.25
C GLU A 223 10.88 6.50 24.19
N ILE A 224 9.67 6.09 24.56
CA ILE A 224 8.50 6.12 23.67
C ILE A 224 8.17 7.55 23.26
N GLU A 225 8.13 8.49 24.19
CA GLU A 225 7.88 9.91 23.92
C GLU A 225 8.96 10.53 23.02
N SER A 226 10.24 10.22 23.28
CA SER A 226 11.36 10.66 22.44
C SER A 226 11.24 10.13 21.00
N ALA A 227 10.84 8.86 20.85
CA ALA A 227 10.60 8.28 19.53
C ALA A 227 9.36 8.90 18.84
N LEU A 228 8.25 9.10 19.57
CA LEU A 228 7.02 9.72 19.05
C LEU A 228 7.26 11.16 18.57
N ASN A 229 8.15 11.89 19.24
CA ASN A 229 8.55 13.22 18.79
C ASN A 229 9.18 13.23 17.39
N ARG A 230 9.60 12.08 16.84
CA ARG A 230 10.16 11.97 15.48
C ARG A 230 9.18 11.37 14.46
N VAL A 231 7.96 11.05 14.89
CA VAL A 231 6.88 10.52 14.05
C VAL A 231 5.95 11.66 13.65
N GLY A 232 5.54 11.68 12.38
CA GLY A 232 4.56 12.60 11.84
C GLY A 232 4.72 12.75 10.33
N PHE A 233 3.87 12.08 9.55
CA PHE A 233 3.85 12.24 8.10
C PHE A 233 3.45 13.65 7.65
N ASP A 234 2.74 14.41 8.51
CA ASP A 234 2.43 15.84 8.35
C ASP A 234 3.66 16.75 8.33
N GLN A 235 4.82 16.24 8.77
CA GLN A 235 6.11 16.91 8.67
C GLN A 235 6.77 16.76 7.29
N MET A 236 6.09 16.11 6.35
CA MET A 236 6.48 16.01 4.95
C MET A 236 5.41 16.64 4.06
N LYS A 237 5.82 17.48 3.11
CA LYS A 237 4.91 18.02 2.09
C LYS A 237 5.24 17.43 0.74
N ILE A 238 4.30 16.67 0.19
CA ILE A 238 4.41 16.04 -1.11
C ILE A 238 3.85 16.99 -2.17
N ASP A 239 4.65 17.26 -3.20
CA ASP A 239 4.23 17.98 -4.40
C ASP A 239 4.37 17.02 -5.59
N GLU A 240 3.28 16.28 -5.83
CA GLU A 240 3.18 15.30 -6.92
C GLU A 240 3.42 15.92 -8.29
N LYS A 241 2.90 17.15 -8.50
CA LYS A 241 2.98 17.85 -9.78
C LYS A 241 4.43 18.12 -10.17
N ASN A 242 5.25 18.52 -9.21
CA ASN A 242 6.66 18.83 -9.45
C ASN A 242 7.60 17.64 -9.16
N GLY A 243 7.08 16.53 -8.63
CA GLY A 243 7.88 15.37 -8.29
C GLY A 243 8.82 15.63 -7.10
N THR A 244 8.40 16.47 -6.16
CA THR A 244 9.25 16.92 -5.05
C THR A 244 8.62 16.69 -3.68
N VAL A 245 9.45 16.52 -2.66
CA VAL A 245 9.04 16.34 -1.28
C VAL A 245 9.85 17.29 -0.40
N LEU A 246 9.16 18.09 0.42
CA LEU A 246 9.75 18.96 1.43
C LEU A 246 9.72 18.25 2.78
N VAL A 247 10.89 18.06 3.39
CA VAL A 247 11.05 17.53 4.75
C VAL A 247 11.16 18.71 5.71
N LEU A 248 10.21 18.88 6.63
CA LEU A 248 10.14 20.06 7.53
C LEU A 248 10.98 19.89 8.81
N ARG A 249 11.32 18.66 9.17
CA ARG A 249 11.94 18.35 10.47
C ARG A 249 13.03 17.28 10.33
N THR A 250 14.09 17.44 11.13
CA THR A 250 15.16 16.45 11.26
C THR A 250 14.70 15.21 12.04
N GLY A 251 15.37 14.08 11.78
CA GLY A 251 15.17 12.85 12.55
C GLY A 251 13.93 12.04 12.17
N ILE A 252 13.21 12.44 11.11
CA ILE A 252 12.19 11.61 10.50
C ILE A 252 12.85 10.33 9.97
N GLN A 253 12.22 9.19 10.22
CA GLN A 253 12.65 7.91 9.65
C GLN A 253 11.45 7.22 9.01
N LEU A 254 11.57 6.99 7.71
CA LEU A 254 10.54 6.31 6.93
C LEU A 254 10.70 4.79 7.00
N ASP A 255 9.59 4.10 7.21
CA ASP A 255 9.42 2.66 7.07
C ASP A 255 8.21 2.38 6.18
N LEU A 256 8.48 1.98 4.93
CA LEU A 256 7.45 1.63 3.95
C LEU A 256 7.06 0.14 4.00
N GLY A 257 7.44 -0.60 5.04
CA GLY A 257 7.21 -2.06 5.13
C GLY A 257 5.74 -2.49 5.04
N ALA A 258 4.82 -1.59 5.36
CA ALA A 258 3.38 -1.81 5.31
C ALA A 258 2.71 -1.40 3.98
N VAL A 259 3.48 -1.02 2.94
CA VAL A 259 2.93 -0.55 1.65
C VAL A 259 3.81 -0.89 0.43
N ALA A 260 5.13 -0.88 0.61
CA ALA A 260 6.07 -1.02 -0.50
C ALA A 260 6.02 -2.40 -1.17
N LYS A 261 5.71 -3.47 -0.43
CA LYS A 261 5.70 -4.83 -1.00
C LYS A 261 4.57 -4.96 -2.01
N GLY A 262 3.39 -4.45 -1.67
CA GLY A 262 2.25 -4.34 -2.58
C GLY A 262 2.60 -3.57 -3.86
N TYR A 263 3.24 -2.39 -3.73
CA TYR A 263 3.68 -1.62 -4.91
C TYR A 263 4.70 -2.39 -5.77
N ILE A 264 5.68 -3.06 -5.15
CA ILE A 264 6.71 -3.81 -5.85
C ILE A 264 6.11 -4.93 -6.70
N VAL A 265 5.19 -5.71 -6.15
CA VAL A 265 4.55 -6.79 -6.90
C VAL A 265 3.61 -6.24 -8.00
N ASP A 266 2.92 -5.12 -7.76
CA ASP A 266 2.14 -4.44 -8.80
C ASP A 266 3.04 -4.05 -10.00
N GLN A 267 4.19 -3.43 -9.74
CA GLN A 267 5.14 -3.02 -10.78
C GLN A 267 5.72 -4.23 -11.53
N ALA A 268 6.03 -5.32 -10.82
CA ALA A 268 6.47 -6.56 -11.45
C ALA A 268 5.38 -7.14 -12.37
N LEU A 269 4.11 -7.10 -11.96
CA LEU A 269 3.00 -7.56 -12.79
C LEU A 269 2.84 -6.69 -14.05
N GLN A 270 3.06 -5.37 -13.96
CA GLN A 270 3.06 -4.51 -15.15
C GLN A 270 4.18 -4.86 -16.12
N VAL A 271 5.36 -5.25 -15.64
CA VAL A 271 6.45 -5.76 -16.49
C VAL A 271 6.03 -7.03 -17.23
N LEU A 272 5.39 -7.97 -16.54
CA LEU A 272 4.88 -9.20 -17.15
C LEU A 272 3.83 -8.89 -18.24
N LYS A 273 2.89 -7.98 -17.97
CA LYS A 273 1.89 -7.53 -18.96
C LYS A 273 2.53 -6.93 -20.21
N LYS A 274 3.60 -6.13 -20.06
CA LYS A 274 4.36 -5.58 -21.20
C LYS A 274 5.05 -6.64 -22.06
N HIS A 275 5.30 -7.83 -21.52
CA HIS A 275 5.81 -8.99 -22.27
C HIS A 275 4.67 -9.85 -22.86
N GLY A 276 3.40 -9.41 -22.81
CA GLY A 276 2.26 -10.19 -23.31
C GLY A 276 1.82 -11.32 -22.37
N ILE A 277 2.31 -11.35 -21.12
CA ILE A 277 1.84 -12.30 -20.12
C ILE A 277 0.57 -11.76 -19.46
N HIS A 278 -0.57 -12.37 -19.75
CA HIS A 278 -1.87 -11.92 -19.25
C HIS A 278 -2.37 -12.68 -18.01
N SER A 279 -1.90 -13.92 -17.81
CA SER A 279 -2.20 -14.74 -16.65
C SER A 279 -0.92 -14.97 -15.85
N ALA A 280 -0.82 -14.26 -14.72
CA ALA A 280 0.29 -14.30 -13.79
C ALA A 280 -0.18 -14.15 -12.34
N CYS A 281 0.57 -14.76 -11.43
CA CYS A 281 0.47 -14.61 -9.99
C CYS A 281 1.86 -14.32 -9.44
N ILE A 282 1.99 -13.26 -8.65
CA ILE A 282 3.21 -12.93 -7.93
C ILE A 282 2.90 -12.99 -6.44
N GLU A 283 3.69 -13.75 -5.68
CA GLU A 283 3.57 -13.93 -4.23
C GLU A 283 4.85 -13.42 -3.55
N ALA A 284 4.71 -12.59 -2.52
CA ALA A 284 5.77 -12.09 -1.68
C ALA A 284 5.31 -12.07 -0.21
N GLY A 285 5.66 -13.11 0.57
CA GLY A 285 5.47 -13.12 2.02
C GLY A 285 4.02 -12.99 2.51
N GLY A 286 3.05 -13.49 1.74
CA GLY A 286 1.62 -13.37 2.05
C GLY A 286 0.92 -12.22 1.32
N ASP A 287 1.67 -11.38 0.62
CA ASP A 287 1.12 -10.44 -0.37
C ASP A 287 1.11 -11.08 -1.76
N PHE A 288 0.02 -10.91 -2.48
CA PHE A 288 -0.21 -11.44 -3.81
C PHE A 288 -0.67 -10.32 -4.74
N VAL A 289 -0.28 -10.43 -6.00
CA VAL A 289 -1.03 -9.79 -7.10
C VAL A 289 -1.30 -10.81 -8.18
N VAL A 290 -2.55 -10.86 -8.64
CA VAL A 290 -3.00 -11.80 -9.66
C VAL A 290 -3.63 -11.05 -10.82
N SER A 291 -3.27 -11.42 -12.05
CA SER A 291 -3.95 -10.93 -13.26
C SER A 291 -5.07 -11.87 -13.68
N GLN A 292 -5.31 -12.04 -14.98
CA GLN A 292 -6.36 -12.90 -15.49
C GLN A 292 -6.19 -14.33 -14.97
N ALA A 293 -7.31 -15.04 -14.90
CA ALA A 293 -7.32 -16.43 -14.47
C ALA A 293 -6.44 -17.33 -15.36
N PRO A 294 -5.80 -18.36 -14.80
CA PRO A 294 -5.24 -19.47 -15.56
C PRO A 294 -6.27 -20.07 -16.54
N PRO A 295 -5.84 -20.52 -17.74
CA PRO A 295 -6.71 -21.21 -18.68
C PRO A 295 -7.52 -22.34 -18.02
N GLY A 296 -8.82 -22.41 -18.32
CA GLY A 296 -9.71 -23.43 -17.76
C GLY A 296 -10.11 -23.21 -16.30
N THR A 297 -9.79 -22.06 -15.70
CA THR A 297 -10.17 -21.73 -14.32
C THR A 297 -10.87 -20.37 -14.22
N THR A 298 -11.56 -20.13 -13.11
CA THR A 298 -12.19 -18.83 -12.81
C THR A 298 -11.29 -17.85 -12.05
N GLY A 299 -10.10 -18.30 -11.65
CA GLY A 299 -9.15 -17.50 -10.88
C GLY A 299 -8.03 -18.33 -10.29
N TRP A 300 -6.98 -17.64 -9.87
CA TRP A 300 -5.86 -18.19 -9.11
C TRP A 300 -6.36 -18.66 -7.75
N LYS A 301 -6.00 -19.90 -7.40
CA LYS A 301 -6.33 -20.45 -6.08
C LYS A 301 -5.33 -19.90 -5.07
N ILE A 302 -5.81 -19.12 -4.10
CA ILE A 302 -5.02 -18.57 -3.00
C ILE A 302 -5.57 -19.15 -1.70
N ASP A 303 -4.71 -19.78 -0.91
CA ASP A 303 -5.09 -20.31 0.40
C ASP A 303 -4.98 -19.20 1.46
N VAL A 304 -6.10 -18.92 2.10
CA VAL A 304 -6.26 -17.79 3.01
C VAL A 304 -6.55 -18.29 4.43
N PRO A 305 -5.76 -17.88 5.44
CA PRO A 305 -5.96 -18.29 6.82
C PRO A 305 -7.40 -18.03 7.29
N ASN A 306 -8.00 -19.03 7.94
CA ASN A 306 -9.37 -19.01 8.47
C ASN A 306 -10.51 -18.79 7.46
N LEU A 307 -10.20 -18.54 6.19
CA LEU A 307 -11.17 -18.32 5.11
C LEU A 307 -11.16 -19.45 4.07
N GLY A 308 -10.17 -20.35 4.12
CA GLY A 308 -10.03 -21.45 3.16
C GLY A 308 -9.42 -20.97 1.85
N SER A 309 -9.69 -21.67 0.76
CA SER A 309 -9.17 -21.29 -0.57
C SER A 309 -10.12 -20.33 -1.28
N MET A 310 -9.58 -19.22 -1.79
CA MET A 310 -10.29 -18.27 -2.65
C MET A 310 -9.83 -18.41 -4.10
N ARG A 311 -10.73 -18.19 -5.07
CA ARG A 311 -10.37 -18.04 -6.48
C ARG A 311 -10.45 -16.58 -6.86
N LEU A 312 -9.30 -16.00 -7.20
CA LEU A 312 -9.16 -14.56 -7.40
C LEU A 312 -8.48 -14.24 -8.74
N ALA A 313 -8.87 -13.13 -9.35
CA ALA A 313 -8.31 -12.65 -10.59
C ALA A 313 -8.38 -11.12 -10.64
N ASN A 314 -7.38 -10.50 -11.27
CA ASN A 314 -7.27 -9.05 -11.46
C ASN A 314 -7.34 -8.25 -10.14
N CYS A 315 -6.64 -8.70 -9.11
CA CYS A 315 -6.62 -8.03 -7.81
C CYS A 315 -5.29 -8.27 -7.05
N GLY A 316 -5.03 -7.39 -6.09
CA GLY A 316 -4.09 -7.61 -5.00
C GLY A 316 -4.75 -8.32 -3.81
N VAL A 317 -3.97 -9.11 -3.07
CA VAL A 317 -4.38 -9.75 -1.83
C VAL A 317 -3.26 -9.59 -0.81
N SER A 318 -3.56 -9.15 0.40
CA SER A 318 -2.55 -8.99 1.45
C SER A 318 -3.02 -9.55 2.76
N ILE A 319 -2.11 -10.17 3.49
CA ILE A 319 -2.36 -10.80 4.78
C ILE A 319 -1.47 -10.14 5.82
N SER A 320 -2.08 -9.44 6.77
CA SER A 320 -1.38 -8.80 7.89
C SER A 320 -1.78 -9.45 9.21
N GLY A 321 -0.83 -9.55 10.15
CA GLY A 321 -1.07 -10.14 11.46
C GLY A 321 0.22 -10.41 12.21
N ASP A 322 0.11 -10.68 13.49
CA ASP A 322 1.28 -10.82 14.38
C ASP A 322 1.81 -12.25 14.49
N THR A 323 1.33 -13.21 13.68
CA THR A 323 1.62 -14.64 13.83
C THR A 323 3.11 -14.97 13.69
N VAL A 324 3.81 -14.28 12.79
CA VAL A 324 5.22 -14.54 12.46
C VAL A 324 6.18 -13.54 13.14
N GLN A 325 5.82 -12.25 13.20
CA GLN A 325 6.70 -11.21 13.73
C GLN A 325 6.09 -10.54 14.97
N TYR A 326 6.67 -10.85 16.13
CA TYR A 326 6.32 -10.29 17.44
C TYR A 326 7.52 -10.33 18.40
N ALA A 327 7.42 -9.58 19.50
CA ALA A 327 8.24 -9.72 20.69
C ALA A 327 7.38 -10.29 21.83
N GLU A 328 7.98 -11.06 22.73
CA GLU A 328 7.33 -11.52 23.95
C GLU A 328 8.17 -11.04 25.13
N ILE A 329 7.61 -10.13 25.92
CA ILE A 329 8.29 -9.51 27.06
C ILE A 329 7.30 -9.54 28.22
N ASP A 330 7.73 -10.04 29.37
CA ASP A 330 6.88 -10.23 30.56
C ASP A 330 5.58 -11.01 30.27
N SER A 331 5.67 -12.05 29.43
CA SER A 331 4.54 -12.87 28.95
C SER A 331 3.48 -12.14 28.12
N ILE A 332 3.74 -10.88 27.73
CA ILE A 332 2.89 -10.10 26.83
C ILE A 332 3.49 -10.15 25.43
N ARG A 333 2.65 -10.49 24.46
CA ARG A 333 3.01 -10.50 23.03
C ARG A 333 2.77 -9.13 22.42
N TYR A 334 3.83 -8.53 21.89
CA TYR A 334 3.83 -7.26 21.18
C TYR A 334 4.04 -7.51 19.69
N SER A 335 3.06 -7.16 18.86
CA SER A 335 3.14 -7.29 17.40
C SER A 335 4.27 -6.43 16.81
N HIS A 336 4.68 -6.71 15.58
CA HIS A 336 5.46 -5.75 14.79
C HIS A 336 4.61 -4.58 14.25
N VAL A 337 3.28 -4.72 14.25
CA VAL A 337 2.35 -3.66 13.89
C VAL A 337 2.17 -2.71 15.06
N VAL A 338 2.46 -1.44 14.84
CA VAL A 338 2.41 -0.38 15.86
C VAL A 338 1.31 0.62 15.56
N ASN A 339 0.69 1.16 16.62
CA ASN A 339 -0.13 2.36 16.51
C ASN A 339 0.80 3.58 16.60
N ALA A 340 0.95 4.29 15.49
CA ALA A 340 1.89 5.40 15.38
C ALA A 340 1.57 6.58 16.31
N ARG A 341 0.31 6.72 16.76
CA ARG A 341 -0.08 7.80 17.69
C ARG A 341 0.28 7.51 19.14
N THR A 342 0.20 6.25 19.54
CA THR A 342 0.49 5.85 20.92
C THR A 342 1.92 5.36 21.09
N GLY A 343 2.59 5.00 19.99
CA GLY A 343 3.89 4.35 20.01
C GLY A 343 3.84 2.89 20.48
N MET A 344 2.62 2.35 20.68
CA MET A 344 2.42 1.02 21.25
C MET A 344 2.17 -0.03 20.15
N PRO A 345 2.83 -1.18 20.22
CA PRO A 345 2.50 -2.32 19.39
C PRO A 345 1.16 -2.93 19.78
N LEU A 346 0.51 -3.58 18.81
CA LEU A 346 -0.72 -4.31 19.08
C LEU A 346 -0.45 -5.54 19.96
N THR A 347 -1.27 -5.74 20.98
CA THR A 347 -1.21 -6.90 21.91
C THR A 347 -2.43 -7.81 21.82
N ASN A 348 -3.43 -7.41 21.05
CA ASN A 348 -4.72 -8.07 20.90
C ASN A 348 -4.73 -9.17 19.81
N ARG A 349 -3.58 -9.55 19.26
CA ARG A 349 -3.43 -10.65 18.29
C ARG A 349 -4.41 -10.56 17.11
N MET A 350 -4.43 -9.40 16.46
CA MET A 350 -5.26 -9.14 15.29
C MET A 350 -4.64 -9.73 14.02
N MET A 351 -5.51 -10.21 13.14
CA MET A 351 -5.21 -10.57 11.76
C MET A 351 -6.20 -9.88 10.82
N ALA A 352 -5.72 -9.59 9.61
CA ALA A 352 -6.52 -9.08 8.52
C ALA A 352 -6.09 -9.67 7.18
N VAL A 353 -7.08 -9.90 6.31
CA VAL A 353 -6.90 -10.24 4.90
C VAL A 353 -7.63 -9.17 4.11
N VAL A 354 -6.98 -8.60 3.11
CA VAL A 354 -7.57 -7.58 2.24
C VAL A 354 -7.42 -7.99 0.80
N THR A 355 -8.50 -7.89 0.03
CA THR A 355 -8.44 -7.90 -1.44
C THR A 355 -8.74 -6.50 -1.95
N ALA A 356 -7.98 -6.03 -2.94
CA ALA A 356 -8.16 -4.72 -3.55
C ALA A 356 -7.78 -4.76 -5.05
N PRO A 357 -8.18 -3.77 -5.87
CA PRO A 357 -7.77 -3.74 -7.28
C PRO A 357 -6.25 -3.76 -7.50
N LEU A 358 -5.49 -3.12 -6.60
CA LEU A 358 -4.03 -3.08 -6.62
C LEU A 358 -3.44 -3.65 -5.32
N ALA A 359 -2.28 -4.29 -5.40
CA ALA A 359 -1.62 -4.86 -4.23
C ALA A 359 -1.06 -3.80 -3.28
N ILE A 360 -0.64 -2.63 -3.77
CA ILE A 360 -0.29 -1.49 -2.90
C ILE A 360 -1.45 -1.14 -1.96
N GLN A 361 -2.69 -1.25 -2.46
CA GLN A 361 -3.88 -0.95 -1.67
C GLN A 361 -4.13 -2.01 -0.62
N SER A 362 -4.06 -3.30 -1.00
CA SER A 362 -4.28 -4.39 -0.05
C SER A 362 -3.22 -4.40 1.06
N ASP A 363 -1.94 -4.13 0.76
CA ASP A 363 -0.83 -4.18 1.74
C ASP A 363 -1.03 -3.12 2.84
N ALA A 364 -1.28 -1.87 2.44
CA ALA A 364 -1.52 -0.78 3.39
C ALA A 364 -2.80 -0.99 4.21
N LEU A 365 -3.89 -1.36 3.55
CA LEU A 365 -5.18 -1.54 4.21
C LEU A 365 -5.19 -2.77 5.12
N ALA A 366 -4.42 -3.83 4.83
CA ALA A 366 -4.30 -4.98 5.71
C ALA A 366 -3.67 -4.58 7.05
N THR A 367 -2.60 -3.78 7.00
CA THR A 367 -1.97 -3.24 8.22
C THR A 367 -2.91 -2.29 8.97
N ALA A 368 -3.56 -1.36 8.26
CA ALA A 368 -4.54 -0.45 8.86
C ALA A 368 -5.72 -1.22 9.51
N ALA A 369 -6.17 -2.32 8.91
CA ALA A 369 -7.25 -3.15 9.42
C ALA A 369 -6.93 -3.87 10.73
N CYS A 370 -5.65 -4.16 10.98
CA CYS A 370 -5.17 -4.67 12.28
C CYS A 370 -5.25 -3.60 13.38
N ILE A 371 -4.97 -2.33 13.05
CA ILE A 371 -4.88 -1.22 14.02
C ILE A 371 -6.25 -0.62 14.33
N LEU A 372 -7.04 -0.33 13.29
CA LEU A 372 -8.29 0.43 13.41
C LEU A 372 -9.40 -0.39 14.05
N LYS A 373 -10.49 0.29 14.42
CA LYS A 373 -11.76 -0.36 14.81
C LYS A 373 -12.70 -0.45 13.60
N LYS A 374 -13.68 -1.37 13.66
CA LYS A 374 -14.64 -1.63 12.58
C LYS A 374 -15.35 -0.37 12.02
N PRO A 375 -15.82 0.60 12.83
CA PRO A 375 -16.48 1.80 12.28
C PRO A 375 -15.55 2.61 11.37
N ALA A 376 -14.33 2.91 11.84
CA ALA A 376 -13.35 3.66 11.05
C ALA A 376 -12.99 2.95 9.74
N LEU A 377 -12.86 1.61 9.76
CA LEU A 377 -12.61 0.83 8.55
C LEU A 377 -13.76 0.93 7.54
N LYS A 378 -15.02 0.92 7.99
CA LYS A 378 -16.17 1.10 7.11
C LYS A 378 -16.14 2.46 6.43
N ASP A 379 -15.78 3.50 7.18
CA ASP A 379 -15.72 4.86 6.65
C ASP A 379 -14.61 5.00 5.60
N ILE A 380 -13.44 4.39 5.83
CA ILE A 380 -12.32 4.39 4.88
C ILE A 380 -12.68 3.65 3.59
N VAL A 381 -13.24 2.45 3.70
CA VAL A 381 -13.50 1.65 2.50
C VAL A 381 -14.73 2.10 1.75
N ARG A 382 -15.67 2.85 2.35
CA ARG A 382 -16.97 3.19 1.76
C ARG A 382 -16.88 3.65 0.30
N ASP A 383 -15.84 4.42 -0.01
CA ASP A 383 -15.65 5.07 -1.30
C ASP A 383 -14.56 4.40 -2.18
N ILE A 384 -14.01 3.26 -1.73
CA ILE A 384 -12.99 2.47 -2.47
C ILE A 384 -13.62 1.24 -3.14
N THR A 385 -14.06 1.39 -4.38
CA THR A 385 -14.63 0.27 -5.15
C THR A 385 -13.69 -0.95 -5.21
N GLY A 386 -14.21 -2.14 -4.95
CA GLY A 386 -13.44 -3.39 -5.11
C GLY A 386 -12.59 -3.81 -3.92
N VAL A 387 -12.69 -3.11 -2.78
CA VAL A 387 -12.03 -3.53 -1.54
C VAL A 387 -12.94 -4.43 -0.70
N ARG A 388 -12.38 -5.54 -0.22
CA ARG A 388 -12.96 -6.41 0.82
C ARG A 388 -11.92 -6.66 1.90
N ILE A 389 -12.34 -6.55 3.15
CA ILE A 389 -11.50 -6.73 4.34
C ILE A 389 -12.14 -7.81 5.20
N TRP A 390 -11.38 -8.84 5.54
CA TRP A 390 -11.71 -9.78 6.60
C TRP A 390 -10.75 -9.55 7.76
N ARG A 391 -11.27 -9.43 8.98
CA ARG A 391 -10.42 -9.31 10.18
C ARG A 391 -10.94 -10.14 11.33
N TRP A 392 -10.03 -10.61 12.16
CA TRP A 392 -10.36 -11.34 13.39
C TRP A 392 -9.25 -11.17 14.42
N GLN A 393 -9.62 -11.37 15.67
CA GLN A 393 -8.66 -11.68 16.71
C GLN A 393 -8.41 -13.19 16.69
N ILE A 394 -7.15 -13.63 16.86
CA ILE A 394 -6.81 -15.05 16.90
C ILE A 394 -7.69 -15.77 17.95
N GLY A 395 -8.34 -16.87 17.53
CA GLY A 395 -9.32 -17.62 18.33
C GLY A 395 -10.79 -17.22 18.09
N THR A 396 -11.05 -16.20 17.26
CA THR A 396 -12.41 -15.73 16.93
C THR A 396 -12.73 -15.95 15.44
N LYS A 397 -14.02 -15.81 15.07
CA LYS A 397 -14.45 -15.91 13.67
C LYS A 397 -14.12 -14.62 12.88
N PRO A 398 -13.70 -14.73 11.61
CA PRO A 398 -13.56 -13.59 10.70
C PRO A 398 -14.83 -12.75 10.58
N ILE A 399 -14.66 -11.44 10.60
CA ILE A 399 -15.69 -10.46 10.29
C ILE A 399 -15.33 -9.83 8.95
N GLU A 400 -16.24 -9.90 7.99
CA GLU A 400 -16.11 -9.21 6.71
C GLU A 400 -16.60 -7.75 6.79
N ILE A 401 -15.86 -6.88 6.13
CA ILE A 401 -16.16 -5.46 5.89
C ILE A 401 -15.90 -5.24 4.39
N SER A 402 -16.95 -4.95 3.63
CA SER A 402 -16.87 -4.74 2.18
C SER A 402 -17.50 -3.41 1.80
N THR A 403 -17.14 -2.92 0.61
CA THR A 403 -17.82 -1.79 -0.03
C THR A 403 -19.18 -2.19 -0.56
N THR A 404 -20.11 -1.22 -0.56
CA THR A 404 -21.50 -1.42 -1.00
C THR A 404 -21.64 -1.65 -2.51
N THR A 405 -20.57 -1.51 -3.29
CA THR A 405 -20.53 -1.73 -4.74
C THR A 405 -19.73 -2.98 -5.07
N ASP A 406 -20.47 -4.08 -5.15
CA ASP A 406 -20.00 -5.43 -5.44
C ASP A 406 -19.45 -5.54 -6.88
N ILE A 407 -18.16 -5.82 -7.05
CA ILE A 407 -17.53 -6.10 -8.37
C ILE A 407 -17.78 -7.56 -8.81
N SER A 408 -18.51 -8.38 -8.04
CA SER A 408 -18.54 -9.83 -8.26
C SER A 408 -19.92 -10.46 -8.52
N LYS A 409 -20.90 -9.70 -9.03
CA LYS A 409 -22.12 -10.31 -9.60
C LYS A 409 -22.10 -10.29 -11.12
N PRO A 410 -21.66 -11.36 -11.80
CA PRO A 410 -22.31 -11.73 -13.05
C PRO A 410 -23.76 -12.08 -12.71
N ASN A 411 -24.69 -11.58 -13.53
CA ASN A 411 -26.12 -11.81 -13.37
C ASN A 411 -26.43 -13.30 -13.07
N GLY A 412 -27.13 -13.53 -11.95
CA GLY A 412 -27.86 -14.77 -11.70
C GLY A 412 -27.16 -15.83 -10.84
N ILE A 413 -27.22 -15.66 -9.51
CA ILE A 413 -27.38 -16.80 -8.58
C ILE A 413 -28.40 -16.37 -7.52
N SER A 414 -29.60 -16.92 -7.63
CA SER A 414 -30.66 -16.88 -6.62
C SER A 414 -30.21 -17.66 -5.38
N THR A 415 -30.37 -17.06 -4.21
CA THR A 415 -30.33 -17.75 -2.91
C THR A 415 -31.42 -18.83 -2.86
N PRO A 416 -31.15 -20.07 -2.40
CA PRO A 416 -32.20 -21.05 -2.16
C PRO A 416 -33.07 -20.60 -0.98
N ASN A 417 -34.37 -20.60 -1.25
CA ASN A 417 -35.51 -20.33 -0.37
C ASN A 417 -35.31 -20.65 1.12
N GLU A 418 -35.70 -19.69 1.96
CA GLU A 418 -36.28 -19.96 3.27
C GLU A 418 -37.49 -20.90 3.09
N VAL A 419 -37.37 -22.12 3.59
CA VAL A 419 -38.53 -22.98 3.81
C VAL A 419 -39.23 -22.48 5.06
N SER A 420 -40.29 -21.71 4.84
CA SER A 420 -41.39 -21.55 5.79
C SER A 420 -42.09 -22.89 5.94
N THR A 421 -42.16 -23.43 7.15
CA THR A 421 -43.37 -24.13 7.62
C THR A 421 -43.52 -24.00 9.13
N LYS A 422 -44.77 -23.73 9.48
CA LYS A 422 -45.42 -23.68 10.80
C LYS A 422 -45.19 -24.92 11.67
#